data_AF-A0A2R7TDI7-F1
#
_entry.id   AF-A0A2R7TDI7-F1
#
_cell.length_a   1.000
_cell.length_b   1.000
_cell.length_c   1.000
_cell.angle_alpha   90.00
_cell.angle_beta   90.00
_cell.angle_gamma   90.00
#
_symmetry.space_group_name_H-M   'P 1'
#
loop_
_entity.id
_entity.type
_entity.pdbx_description
1 polymer ?
#
loop_
_entity_poly.entity_id
_entity_poly.type
_entity_poly.pdbx_seq_one_letter_code
_entity_poly.pdbx_strand_id
1 'polypeptide(L)'
;MFLLLIGWALVLLLLALWSVLVMAAQALLSAALTHAGALGSGDWALPEVLTAWLPVPMAEWLAGTVETLTPQLQWLAGLLPSLAGATTLLAWVVWGLGALLLLLVGVAGHVAVALWRKSAASGAPRAMAA
;
A
#
# COMPACT_ATOMS: atom_id res chain seq x y z
N MET A 1 -24.84 19.12 -17.47
CA MET A 1 -23.46 18.70 -17.83
C MET A 1 -22.49 18.91 -16.66
N PHE A 2 -22.49 20.09 -16.03
CA PHE A 2 -21.64 20.41 -14.86
C PHE A 2 -21.71 19.41 -13.69
N LEU A 3 -22.90 18.92 -13.31
CA LEU A 3 -23.06 17.92 -12.23
C LEU A 3 -22.30 16.60 -12.51
N LEU A 4 -22.22 16.19 -13.77
CA LEU A 4 -21.49 14.98 -14.17
C LEU A 4 -19.97 15.20 -14.13
N LEU A 5 -19.52 16.38 -14.55
CA LEU A 5 -18.12 16.80 -14.46
C LEU A 5 -17.66 16.87 -12.99
N ILE A 6 -18.48 17.42 -12.09
CA ILE A 6 -18.20 17.47 -10.65
C ILE A 6 -18.15 16.07 -10.05
N GLY A 7 -19.08 15.18 -10.43
CA GLY A 7 -19.06 13.78 -9.99
C GLY A 7 -17.78 13.05 -10.40
N TRP A 8 -17.36 13.20 -11.67
CA TRP A 8 -16.10 12.64 -12.15
C TRP A 8 -14.88 13.26 -11.47
N ALA A 9 -14.87 14.59 -11.30
CA ALA A 9 -13.79 15.28 -10.62
C ALA A 9 -13.64 14.78 -9.18
N LEU A 10 -14.74 14.56 -8.46
CA LEU A 10 -14.73 14.01 -7.11
C LEU A 10 -14.19 12.57 -7.09
N VAL A 11 -14.64 11.71 -8.01
CA VAL A 11 -14.12 10.33 -8.13
C VAL A 11 -12.63 10.33 -8.44
N LEU A 12 -12.17 11.17 -9.38
CA LEU A 12 -10.75 11.30 -9.71
C LEU A 12 -9.93 11.83 -8.53
N LEU A 13 -10.45 12.81 -7.78
CA LEU A 13 -9.79 13.35 -6.60
C LEU A 13 -9.66 12.27 -5.52
N LEU A 14 -10.73 11.49 -5.30
CA LEU A 14 -10.76 10.40 -4.33
C LEU A 14 -9.82 9.25 -4.75
N LEU A 15 -9.76 8.95 -6.05
CA LEU A 15 -8.83 7.98 -6.63
C LEU A 15 -7.37 8.45 -6.52
N ALA A 16 -7.12 9.73 -6.75
CA ALA A 16 -5.80 10.33 -6.57
C ALA A 16 -5.37 10.26 -5.10
N LEU A 17 -6.25 10.64 -4.17
CA LEU A 17 -5.99 10.55 -2.74
C LEU A 17 -5.73 9.10 -2.30
N TRP A 18 -6.55 8.16 -2.76
CA TRP A 18 -6.36 6.73 -2.52
C TRP A 18 -5.02 6.22 -3.06
N SER A 19 -4.67 6.62 -4.29
CA SER A 19 -3.39 6.24 -4.90
C SER A 19 -2.20 6.77 -4.12
N VAL A 20 -2.25 8.03 -3.69
CA VAL A 20 -1.20 8.62 -2.85
C VAL A 20 -1.09 7.88 -1.52
N LEU A 21 -2.22 7.51 -0.90
CA LEU A 21 -2.22 6.78 0.37
C LEU A 21 -1.58 5.39 0.24
N VAL A 22 -1.94 4.63 -0.80
CA VAL A 22 -1.37 3.29 -1.06
C VAL A 22 0.11 3.39 -1.39
N MET A 23 0.51 4.35 -2.21
CA MET A 23 1.92 4.56 -2.57
C MET A 23 2.74 4.99 -1.35
N ALA A 24 2.20 5.86 -0.48
CA ALA A 24 2.85 6.27 0.76
C ALA A 24 3.01 5.07 1.72
N ALA A 25 1.98 4.24 1.88
CA ALA A 25 2.07 3.02 2.69
C ALA A 25 3.11 2.04 2.13
N GLN A 26 3.15 1.83 0.82
CA GLN A 26 4.17 1.00 0.17
C GLN A 26 5.58 1.57 0.36
N ALA A 27 5.75 2.88 0.23
CA ALA A 27 7.04 3.55 0.44
C ALA A 27 7.52 3.43 1.89
N LEU A 28 6.62 3.62 2.87
CA LEU A 28 6.94 3.44 4.29
C LEU A 28 7.31 1.99 4.62
N LEU A 29 6.57 1.03 4.09
CA LEU A 29 6.81 -0.38 4.35
C LEU A 29 8.10 -0.87 3.68
N SER A 30 8.37 -0.45 2.44
CA SER A 30 9.66 -0.73 1.78
C SER A 30 10.82 -0.03 2.48
N ALA A 31 10.67 1.21 2.96
CA ALA A 31 11.67 1.88 3.77
C ALA A 31 11.95 1.11 5.08
N ALA A 32 10.91 0.66 5.79
CA ALA A 32 11.05 -0.14 6.99
C ALA A 32 11.78 -1.47 6.72
N LEU A 33 11.43 -2.14 5.62
CA LEU A 33 12.10 -3.38 5.19
C LEU A 33 13.55 -3.15 4.78
N THR A 34 13.89 -2.02 4.15
CA THR A 34 15.29 -1.67 3.82
C THR A 34 16.13 -1.46 5.08
N HIS A 35 15.58 -0.80 6.11
CA HIS A 35 16.26 -0.65 7.40
C HIS A 35 16.42 -1.99 8.12
N ALA A 36 15.40 -2.86 8.04
CA ALA A 36 15.49 -4.22 8.57
C ALA A 36 16.50 -5.08 7.79
N GLY A 37 16.59 -4.91 6.47
CA GLY A 37 17.56 -5.58 5.60
C GLY A 37 18.99 -5.12 5.87
N ALA A 38 19.21 -3.85 6.16
CA ALA A 38 20.51 -3.31 6.56
C ALA A 38 21.02 -3.92 7.88
N LEU A 39 20.11 -4.29 8.79
CA LEU A 39 20.45 -5.08 9.96
C LEU A 39 20.68 -6.55 9.59
N GLY A 40 19.87 -7.08 8.66
CA GLY A 40 19.83 -8.48 8.23
C GLY A 40 21.03 -9.01 7.44
N SER A 41 21.72 -8.13 6.69
CA SER A 41 22.73 -8.51 5.68
C SER A 41 24.19 -8.30 6.11
N GLY A 42 24.43 -7.85 7.34
CA GLY A 42 25.80 -7.68 7.86
C GLY A 42 26.37 -9.01 8.37
N ASP A 43 27.70 -9.12 8.39
CA ASP A 43 28.34 -10.04 9.34
C ASP A 43 27.77 -9.69 10.70
N TRP A 44 27.06 -10.64 11.33
CA TRP A 44 26.50 -10.48 12.68
C TRP A 44 27.63 -10.51 13.73
N ALA A 45 28.76 -9.88 13.44
CA ALA A 45 29.82 -9.62 14.39
C ALA A 45 29.46 -8.37 15.20
N LEU A 46 29.87 -8.33 16.47
CA LEU A 46 29.79 -7.09 17.22
C LEU A 46 30.63 -6.04 16.47
N PRO A 47 30.08 -4.86 16.16
CA PRO A 47 30.86 -3.81 15.53
C PRO A 47 32.00 -3.42 16.46
N GLU A 48 33.17 -3.14 15.90
CA GLU A 48 34.40 -2.90 16.67
C GLU A 48 34.26 -1.75 17.69
N VAL A 49 33.39 -0.79 17.38
CA VAL A 49 33.00 0.32 18.25
C VAL A 49 32.32 -0.16 19.55
N LEU A 50 31.51 -1.23 19.50
CA LEU A 50 30.89 -1.80 20.69
C LEU A 50 31.91 -2.64 21.49
N THR A 51 32.76 -3.42 20.82
CA THR A 51 33.79 -4.22 21.52
C THR A 51 34.82 -3.36 22.24
N ALA A 52 35.10 -2.15 21.74
CA ALA A 52 36.03 -1.22 22.37
C ALA A 52 35.51 -0.64 23.70
N TRP A 53 34.19 -0.60 23.90
CA TRP A 53 33.55 -0.07 25.11
C TRP A 53 33.01 -1.15 26.05
N LEU A 54 32.91 -2.39 25.60
CA LEU A 54 32.42 -3.51 26.41
C LEU A 54 33.57 -4.17 27.20
N PRO A 55 33.35 -4.51 28.48
CA PRO A 55 34.22 -5.44 29.20
C PRO A 55 34.30 -6.79 28.46
N VAL A 56 35.49 -7.39 28.38
CA VAL A 56 35.76 -8.70 27.74
C VAL A 56 34.69 -9.76 28.01
N PRO A 57 34.26 -10.05 29.26
CA PRO A 57 33.24 -11.07 29.52
C PRO A 57 31.86 -10.73 28.92
N MET A 58 31.53 -9.45 28.79
CA MET A 58 30.28 -9.03 28.15
C MET A 58 30.35 -9.22 26.63
N ALA A 59 31.52 -8.96 26.03
CA ALA A 59 31.74 -9.17 24.60
C ALA A 59 31.65 -10.66 24.23
N GLU A 60 32.23 -11.55 25.05
CA GLU A 60 32.13 -13.01 24.86
C GLU A 60 30.68 -13.51 25.01
N TRP A 61 29.95 -13.03 26.01
CA TRP A 61 28.53 -13.37 26.19
C TRP A 61 27.68 -12.89 25.01
N LEU A 62 27.92 -11.67 24.52
CA LEU A 62 27.24 -11.14 23.34
C LEU A 62 27.59 -11.95 22.09
N ALA A 63 28.87 -12.28 21.88
CA ALA A 63 29.31 -13.08 20.73
C ALA A 63 28.64 -14.46 20.72
N GLY A 64 28.61 -15.17 21.85
CA GLY A 64 27.92 -16.46 21.96
C GLY A 64 26.40 -16.36 21.77
N THR A 65 25.79 -15.25 22.23
CA THR A 65 24.36 -14.98 21.99
C THR A 65 24.08 -14.73 20.51
N VAL A 66 24.95 -13.98 19.82
CA VAL A 66 24.77 -13.74 18.38
C VAL A 66 25.03 -15.01 17.59
N GLU A 67 26.01 -15.82 17.96
CA GLU A 67 26.30 -17.11 17.31
C GLU A 67 25.13 -18.10 17.44
N THR A 68 24.48 -18.14 18.61
CA THR A 68 23.27 -18.95 18.82
C THR A 68 22.05 -18.44 18.04
N LEU A 69 21.92 -17.13 17.83
CA LEU A 69 20.82 -16.52 17.07
C LEU A 69 21.11 -16.42 15.56
N THR A 70 22.36 -16.56 15.13
CA THR A 70 22.81 -16.45 13.73
C THR A 70 21.94 -17.24 12.74
N PRO A 71 21.63 -18.53 12.95
CA PRO A 71 20.79 -19.27 12.01
C PRO A 71 19.37 -18.73 11.89
N GLN A 72 18.79 -18.20 12.98
CA GLN A 72 17.45 -17.59 12.97
C GLN A 72 17.48 -16.23 12.27
N LEU A 73 18.54 -15.45 12.48
CA LEU A 73 18.79 -14.19 11.82
C LEU A 73 18.98 -14.37 10.31
N GLN A 74 19.73 -15.40 9.89
CA GLN A 74 19.89 -15.75 8.48
C GLN A 74 18.60 -16.24 7.83
N TRP A 75 17.79 -17.03 8.55
CA TRP A 75 16.47 -17.42 8.07
C TRP A 75 15.57 -16.18 7.87
N LEU A 76 15.56 -15.25 8.82
CA LEU A 76 14.80 -14.00 8.73
C LEU A 76 15.29 -13.12 7.57
N ALA A 77 16.61 -13.02 7.38
CA ALA A 77 17.25 -12.33 6.26
C ALA A 77 16.89 -12.96 4.90
N GLY A 78 16.78 -14.29 4.84
CA GLY A 78 16.32 -15.00 3.65
C GLY A 78 14.85 -14.73 3.29
N LEU A 79 14.01 -14.39 4.27
CA LEU A 79 12.60 -14.05 4.05
C LEU A 79 12.37 -12.60 3.64
N LEU A 80 13.26 -11.68 4.00
CA LEU A 80 13.17 -10.25 3.67
C LEU A 80 12.89 -9.96 2.17
N PRO A 81 13.58 -10.59 1.19
CA PRO A 81 13.27 -10.40 -0.23
C PRO A 81 11.87 -10.87 -0.62
N SER A 82 11.41 -11.99 -0.07
CA SER A 82 10.06 -12.51 -0.33
C SER A 82 8.98 -11.60 0.27
N LEU A 83 9.23 -11.03 1.44
CA LEU A 83 8.36 -10.03 2.08
C LEU A 83 8.30 -8.75 1.27
N ALA A 84 9.43 -8.25 0.76
CA ALA A 84 9.47 -7.08 -0.11
C ALA A 84 8.65 -7.31 -1.40
N GLY A 85 8.81 -8.47 -2.05
CA GLY A 85 8.02 -8.83 -3.23
C GLY A 85 6.52 -8.97 -2.95
N ALA A 86 6.15 -9.62 -1.84
CA ALA A 86 4.76 -9.74 -1.40
C ALA A 86 4.14 -8.39 -1.07
N THR A 87 4.93 -7.45 -0.53
CA THR A 87 4.49 -6.09 -0.22
C THR A 87 4.04 -5.35 -1.48
N THR A 88 4.84 -5.44 -2.55
CA THR A 88 4.49 -4.85 -3.84
C THR A 88 3.23 -5.49 -4.42
N LEU A 89 3.12 -6.82 -4.37
CA LEU A 89 1.92 -7.52 -4.85
C LEU A 89 0.66 -7.11 -4.07
N LEU A 90 0.73 -7.03 -2.73
CA LEU A 90 -0.38 -6.55 -1.90
C LEU A 90 -0.76 -5.12 -2.26
N ALA A 91 0.23 -4.24 -2.45
CA ALA A 91 -0.03 -2.86 -2.83
C ALA A 91 -0.76 -2.77 -4.17
N TRP A 92 -0.35 -3.56 -5.18
CA TRP A 92 -1.05 -3.63 -6.47
C TRP A 92 -2.48 -4.16 -6.34
N VAL A 93 -2.71 -5.20 -5.53
CA VAL A 93 -4.05 -5.77 -5.30
C VAL A 93 -4.96 -4.77 -4.60
N VAL A 94 -4.49 -4.15 -3.51
CA VAL A 94 -5.24 -3.13 -2.74
C VAL A 94 -5.52 -1.90 -3.60
N TRP A 95 -4.53 -1.45 -4.37
CA TRP A 95 -4.69 -0.35 -5.30
C TRP A 95 -5.74 -0.66 -6.37
N GLY A 96 -5.62 -1.81 -7.06
CA GLY A 96 -6.52 -2.22 -8.12
C GLY A 96 -7.96 -2.41 -7.65
N LEU A 97 -8.14 -3.02 -6.48
CA LEU A 97 -9.47 -3.23 -5.88
C LEU A 97 -10.13 -1.89 -5.52
N GLY A 98 -9.40 -0.97 -4.90
CA GLY A 98 -9.89 0.36 -4.57
C GLY A 98 -10.20 1.19 -5.81
N ALA A 99 -9.33 1.14 -6.84
CA ALA A 99 -9.56 1.81 -8.11
C ALA A 99 -10.82 1.29 -8.81
N LEU A 100 -11.00 -0.04 -8.85
CA LEU A 100 -12.17 -0.67 -9.46
C LEU A 100 -13.46 -0.28 -8.73
N LEU A 101 -13.48 -0.29 -7.40
CA LEU A 101 -14.62 0.13 -6.58
C LEU A 101 -14.99 1.60 -6.84
N LEU A 102 -14.01 2.49 -6.83
CA LEU A 102 -14.24 3.92 -7.08
C LEU A 102 -14.77 4.19 -8.48
N LEU A 103 -14.23 3.50 -9.49
CA LEU A 103 -14.72 3.59 -10.87
C LEU A 103 -16.15 3.04 -11.00
N LEU A 104 -16.45 1.90 -10.36
CA LEU A 104 -17.80 1.34 -10.35
C LEU A 104 -18.82 2.30 -9.72
N VAL A 105 -18.46 2.97 -8.62
CA VAL A 105 -19.31 4.00 -8.00
C VAL A 105 -19.56 5.17 -8.96
N GLY A 106 -18.51 5.65 -9.64
CA GLY A 106 -18.63 6.70 -10.66
C GLY A 106 -19.54 6.31 -11.82
N VAL A 107 -19.38 5.09 -12.36
CA VAL A 107 -20.19 4.56 -13.45
C VAL A 107 -21.64 4.34 -13.01
N ALA A 108 -21.87 3.74 -11.84
CA ALA A 108 -23.20 3.50 -11.32
C ALA A 108 -23.98 4.81 -11.11
N GLY A 109 -23.33 5.84 -10.54
CA GLY A 109 -23.91 7.17 -10.41
C GLY A 109 -24.29 7.78 -11.76
N HIS A 110 -23.43 7.63 -12.77
CA HIS A 110 -23.70 8.09 -14.13
C HIS A 110 -24.89 7.39 -14.78
N VAL A 111 -24.95 6.05 -14.68
CA VAL A 111 -26.03 5.24 -15.24
C VAL A 111 -27.35 5.59 -14.55
N ALA A 112 -27.37 5.75 -13.22
CA ALA A 112 -28.56 6.15 -12.49
C ALA A 112 -29.08 7.51 -12.97
N VAL A 113 -28.21 8.53 -13.12
CA VAL A 113 -28.60 9.84 -13.65
C VAL A 113 -29.08 9.77 -15.10
N ALA A 114 -28.44 8.96 -15.95
CA ALA A 114 -28.86 8.79 -17.33
C ALA A 114 -30.24 8.12 -17.45
N LEU A 115 -30.48 7.07 -16.65
CA LEU A 115 -31.77 6.39 -16.57
C LEU A 115 -32.87 7.32 -16.04
N TRP A 116 -32.56 8.13 -15.03
CA TRP A 116 -33.50 9.09 -14.45
C TRP A 116 -33.88 10.22 -15.43
N ARG A 117 -32.92 10.70 -16.23
CA ARG A 117 -33.19 11.66 -17.31
C ARG A 117 -34.06 11.05 -18.42
N LYS A 118 -33.81 9.78 -18.77
CA LYS A 118 -34.60 9.06 -19.78
C LYS A 118 -36.04 8.84 -19.32
N SER A 119 -36.26 8.45 -18.06
CA SER A 119 -37.61 8.28 -17.51
C SER A 119 -38.35 9.61 -17.34
N ALA A 120 -37.66 10.69 -16.94
CA ALA A 120 -38.25 12.04 -16.90
C ALA A 120 -38.67 12.55 -18.29
N ALA A 121 -37.87 12.28 -19.33
CA ALA A 121 -38.22 12.63 -20.72
C ALA A 121 -39.36 11.76 -21.30
N SER A 122 -39.49 10.52 -20.84
CA SER A 122 -40.55 9.59 -21.27
C SER A 122 -41.90 9.86 -20.58
N GLY A 123 -41.89 10.54 -19.42
CA GLY A 123 -43.08 10.95 -18.68
C GLY A 123 -43.61 12.34 -19.02
N ALA A 124 -42.95 13.09 -19.91
CA ALA A 124 -43.47 14.36 -20.41
C ALA A 124 -44.75 14.08 -21.22
N PRO A 125 -45.93 14.60 -20.81
CA PRO A 125 -47.19 14.22 -21.43
C PRO A 125 -47.22 14.63 -22.90
N ARG A 126 -47.55 13.66 -23.75
CA ARG A 126 -48.11 13.88 -25.10
C ARG A 126 -49.52 14.48 -24.99
N ALA A 127 -49.67 15.53 -24.19
CA ALA A 127 -50.92 16.24 -23.93
C ALA A 127 -50.86 17.63 -24.59
N MET A 128 -50.57 17.66 -25.89
CA MET A 128 -50.76 18.86 -26.72
C MET A 128 -50.81 18.46 -28.20
N ALA A 129 -51.66 17.49 -28.55
CA ALA A 129 -52.00 17.15 -29.93
C ALA A 129 -53.28 16.30 -29.98
N ALA A 130 -54.42 16.91 -29.70
CA ALA A 130 -55.75 16.56 -30.25
C ALA A 130 -56.76 17.63 -29.81
#